data_AF-A0A2K5KM33-F1
#
_entry.id   AF-A0A2K5KM33-F1
#
_cell.length_a   1.000
_cell.length_b   1.000
_cell.length_c   1.000
_cell.angle_alpha   90.00
_cell.angle_beta   90.00
_cell.angle_gamma   90.00
#
_symmetry.space_group_name_H-M   'P 1'
#
loop_
_entity.id
_entity.type
_entity.pdbx_description
1 polymer ?
#
loop_
_entity_poly.entity_id
_entity_poly.type
_entity_poly.pdbx_seq_one_letter_code
_entity_poly.pdbx_strand_id
1 'polypeptide(L)'
;MSALGVTVALLVWVAILLLVSIWRQVHNSWNLPPDPFPLPIIGNLFQLELKNIPKSFTRVREIVLILGRITQELDLVLAAQKGAEGTVLGIIFNNGPTWKDIRRFSLTTLRNYGMGKQGYESRIQREAHFLLEALRKTQGQPFDPTFLIGCAPCNVIADILFRKHFDYNGEKFLRLLYLFNENLNLLSTPWLQLYNNFPSLLHYLPGSHIKFIKNVAEIKEYVSERVKEHLQSLDPNCPRDLTDCLLVEMEKEKHRAERLYTMDGITVTVADLFFAGTETTSTTLRYGLLILMKYPEIEEKLHEEIDRVIGPSRIPAIKDRQEMPYMDAVVHEIQRFITLVPSNLPHEATRDTIFRGYIIPKGTVIVPTLDSVLYDNQEFPDPEKFKPEHFLDENGKFKYSDYFKPFSAGKRVCVGEGLARMELFLLLSAILQHFNLKPLVDPKDIDISPVNIGFGCIPPRFKLCVIPRS
;
A
#
# COMPACT_ATOMS: atom_id res chain seq x y z
N MET A 1 -4.34 13.53 -58.96
CA MET A 1 -4.04 12.68 -57.78
C MET A 1 -4.32 13.37 -56.44
N SER A 2 -4.20 14.69 -56.32
CA SER A 2 -4.49 15.44 -55.07
C SER A 2 -5.98 15.42 -54.66
N ALA A 3 -6.90 15.60 -55.61
CA ALA A 3 -8.34 15.66 -55.30
C ALA A 3 -8.91 14.36 -54.73
N LEU A 4 -8.42 13.20 -55.19
CA LEU A 4 -8.86 11.87 -54.72
C LEU A 4 -8.45 11.64 -53.25
N GLY A 5 -7.25 12.09 -52.87
CA GLY A 5 -6.77 12.02 -51.49
C GLY A 5 -7.58 12.88 -50.51
N VAL A 6 -8.00 14.07 -50.95
CA VAL A 6 -8.85 14.96 -50.14
C VAL A 6 -10.25 14.38 -49.94
N THR A 7 -10.86 13.81 -50.98
CA THR A 7 -12.18 13.15 -50.85
C THR A 7 -12.14 11.92 -49.96
N VAL A 8 -11.09 11.10 -50.03
CA VAL A 8 -10.93 9.93 -49.15
C VAL A 8 -10.74 10.37 -47.69
N ALA A 9 -9.92 11.40 -47.45
CA ALA A 9 -9.73 11.95 -46.11
C ALA A 9 -11.03 12.51 -45.51
N LEU A 10 -11.83 13.23 -46.30
CA LEU A 10 -13.14 13.74 -45.88
C LEU A 10 -14.14 12.61 -45.56
N LEU A 11 -14.18 11.55 -46.38
CA LEU A 11 -15.06 10.40 -46.13
C LEU A 11 -14.67 9.66 -44.85
N VAL A 12 -13.37 9.46 -44.60
CA VAL A 12 -12.87 8.87 -43.35
C VAL A 12 -13.24 9.76 -42.16
N TRP A 13 -13.10 11.08 -42.29
CA TRP A 13 -13.44 12.02 -41.23
C TRP A 13 -14.95 12.02 -40.91
N VAL A 14 -15.80 12.02 -41.93
CA VAL A 14 -17.27 11.91 -41.76
C VAL A 14 -17.65 10.57 -41.13
N ALA A 15 -17.02 9.47 -41.54
CA ALA A 15 -17.25 8.15 -40.94
C ALA A 15 -16.87 8.12 -39.45
N ILE A 16 -15.74 8.74 -39.08
CA ILE A 16 -15.32 8.88 -37.67
C ILE A 16 -16.34 9.71 -36.88
N LEU A 17 -16.81 10.84 -37.43
CA LEU A 17 -17.82 11.67 -36.75
C LEU A 17 -19.16 10.94 -36.57
N LEU A 18 -19.60 10.16 -37.57
CA LEU A 18 -20.80 9.34 -37.46
C LEU A 18 -20.64 8.26 -36.39
N LEU A 19 -19.49 7.57 -36.34
CA LEU A 19 -19.18 6.60 -35.29
C LEU A 19 -19.19 7.25 -33.90
N VAL A 20 -18.59 8.43 -33.75
CA VAL A 20 -18.60 9.19 -32.48
C VAL A 20 -20.02 9.62 -32.10
N SER A 21 -20.85 10.05 -33.06
CA SER A 21 -22.24 10.44 -32.81
C SER A 21 -23.11 9.25 -32.38
N ILE A 22 -23.01 8.11 -33.06
CA ILE A 22 -23.72 6.88 -32.70
C ILE A 22 -23.26 6.41 -31.32
N TRP A 23 -21.95 6.42 -31.06
CA TRP A 23 -21.39 6.07 -29.76
C TRP A 23 -21.93 6.97 -28.64
N ARG A 24 -22.03 8.27 -28.88
CA ARG A 24 -22.61 9.24 -27.93
C ARG A 24 -24.07 8.95 -27.63
N GLN A 25 -24.87 8.63 -28.65
CA GLN A 25 -26.27 8.29 -28.46
C GLN A 25 -26.44 7.00 -27.66
N VAL A 26 -25.63 5.97 -27.94
CA VAL A 26 -25.63 4.70 -27.20
C VAL A 26 -25.20 4.92 -25.75
N HIS A 27 -24.10 5.64 -25.53
CA HIS A 27 -23.57 5.90 -24.19
C HIS A 27 -24.57 6.67 -23.31
N ASN A 28 -25.20 7.72 -23.86
CA ASN A 28 -26.20 8.51 -23.14
C ASN A 28 -27.49 7.73 -22.85
N SER A 29 -27.75 6.63 -23.55
CA SER A 29 -28.92 5.78 -23.28
C SER A 29 -28.75 4.90 -22.04
N TRP A 30 -27.52 4.76 -21.53
CA TRP A 30 -27.25 3.97 -20.34
C TRP A 30 -27.47 4.83 -19.09
N ASN A 31 -28.27 4.34 -18.14
CA ASN A 31 -28.50 5.00 -16.85
C ASN A 31 -27.31 4.78 -15.88
N LEU A 32 -26.11 5.08 -16.36
CA LEU A 32 -24.87 5.09 -15.60
C LEU A 32 -24.71 6.45 -14.88
N PRO A 33 -23.85 6.53 -13.86
CA PRO A 33 -23.38 7.79 -13.32
C PRO A 33 -22.90 8.76 -14.41
N PRO A 34 -23.07 10.07 -14.23
CA PRO A 34 -22.56 11.08 -15.13
C PRO A 34 -21.02 11.00 -15.18
N ASP A 35 -20.50 10.83 -16.39
CA ASP A 35 -19.07 10.73 -16.68
C ASP A 35 -18.76 11.57 -17.95
N PRO A 36 -17.55 12.10 -18.14
CA PRO A 36 -17.17 12.73 -19.38
C PRO A 36 -17.32 11.76 -20.56
N PHE A 37 -17.64 12.30 -21.73
CA PHE A 37 -17.84 11.49 -22.93
C PHE A 37 -16.56 10.71 -23.30
N PRO A 38 -16.60 9.36 -23.30
CA PRO A 38 -15.44 8.54 -23.60
C PRO A 38 -15.18 8.45 -25.10
N LEU A 39 -13.91 8.59 -25.49
CA LEU A 39 -13.49 8.37 -26.88
C LEU A 39 -13.38 6.87 -27.20
N PRO A 40 -13.61 6.46 -28.46
CA PRO A 40 -13.36 5.08 -28.88
C PRO A 40 -11.92 4.63 -28.57
N ILE A 41 -11.75 3.39 -28.13
CA ILE A 41 -10.47 2.72 -27.81
C ILE A 41 -9.79 3.25 -26.54
N ILE A 42 -9.56 4.55 -26.44
CA ILE A 42 -8.79 5.17 -25.34
C ILE A 42 -9.66 5.65 -24.18
N GLY A 43 -10.99 5.62 -24.32
CA GLY A 43 -11.93 6.00 -23.28
C GLY A 43 -11.71 7.43 -22.78
N ASN A 44 -11.60 7.58 -21.46
CA ASN A 44 -11.42 8.86 -20.77
C ASN A 44 -9.93 9.18 -20.46
N LEU A 45 -8.99 8.64 -21.23
CA LEU A 45 -7.55 8.84 -20.98
C LEU A 45 -7.12 10.31 -20.99
N PHE A 46 -7.71 11.15 -21.86
CA PHE A 46 -7.35 12.58 -21.92
C PHE A 46 -7.82 13.38 -20.71
N GLN A 47 -8.77 12.85 -19.94
CA GLN A 47 -9.27 13.43 -18.70
C GLN A 47 -8.40 13.02 -17.50
N LEU A 48 -7.50 12.03 -17.65
CA LEU A 48 -6.64 11.52 -16.59
C LEU A 48 -5.26 12.21 -16.60
N GLU A 49 -4.90 12.84 -15.49
CA GLU A 49 -3.55 13.31 -15.20
C GLU A 49 -2.71 12.13 -14.70
N LEU A 50 -2.03 11.40 -15.60
CA LEU A 50 -1.27 10.18 -15.24
C LEU A 50 -0.15 10.39 -14.20
N LYS A 51 0.28 11.64 -13.98
CA LYS A 51 1.24 12.03 -12.93
C LYS A 51 0.59 12.21 -11.55
N ASN A 52 -0.73 12.37 -11.51
CA ASN A 52 -1.53 12.56 -10.31
C ASN A 52 -2.96 12.02 -10.54
N ILE A 53 -3.06 10.70 -10.54
CA ILE A 53 -4.34 10.00 -10.76
C ILE A 53 -5.43 10.42 -9.75
N PRO A 54 -5.17 10.52 -8.44
CA PRO A 54 -6.19 10.91 -7.46
C PRO A 54 -6.83 12.28 -7.76
N LYS A 55 -6.03 13.26 -8.21
CA LYS A 55 -6.53 14.57 -8.63
C LYS A 55 -7.48 14.50 -9.84
N SER A 56 -7.36 13.48 -10.66
CA SER A 56 -8.30 13.25 -11.78
C SER A 56 -9.66 12.80 -11.26
N PHE A 57 -9.68 12.01 -10.19
CA PHE A 57 -10.91 11.51 -9.57
C PHE A 57 -11.68 12.60 -8.82
N THR A 58 -10.99 13.54 -8.16
CA THR A 58 -11.65 14.66 -7.46
C THR A 58 -12.33 15.67 -8.39
N ARG A 59 -12.05 15.66 -9.71
CA ARG A 59 -12.77 16.49 -10.70
C ARG A 59 -14.13 15.89 -11.10
N VAL A 60 -14.29 14.58 -10.93
CA VAL A 60 -15.55 13.85 -11.17
C VAL A 60 -16.30 13.77 -9.84
N ARG A 61 -16.71 14.93 -9.33
CA ARG A 61 -17.05 15.18 -7.92
C ARG A 61 -18.24 14.43 -7.33
N GLU A 62 -19.03 13.66 -8.09
CA GLU A 62 -20.32 13.24 -7.55
C GLU A 62 -20.54 11.74 -7.35
N ILE A 63 -19.97 10.84 -8.14
CA ILE A 63 -20.39 9.43 -8.08
C ILE A 63 -19.18 8.52 -8.33
N VAL A 64 -19.24 7.31 -7.75
CA VAL A 64 -18.45 6.11 -8.13
C VAL A 64 -17.92 6.30 -9.54
N LEU A 65 -16.61 6.50 -9.69
CA LEU A 65 -16.00 6.55 -11.00
C LEU A 65 -16.18 5.19 -11.64
N ILE A 66 -17.23 5.09 -12.45
CA ILE A 66 -17.36 4.07 -13.46
C ILE A 66 -16.43 4.54 -14.57
N LEU A 67 -15.17 4.09 -14.52
CA LEU A 67 -14.34 4.13 -15.73
C LEU A 67 -15.06 3.25 -16.75
N GLY A 68 -15.88 3.89 -17.60
CA GLY A 68 -16.76 3.21 -18.52
C GLY A 68 -15.97 2.24 -19.39
N ARG A 69 -16.27 0.94 -19.27
CA ARG A 69 -15.87 -0.14 -20.19
C ARG A 69 -14.43 -0.08 -20.74
N ILE A 70 -13.47 0.49 -20.00
CA ILE A 70 -12.05 0.14 -20.10
C ILE A 70 -11.95 -1.19 -19.33
N THR A 71 -12.43 -2.22 -20.00
CA THR A 71 -12.42 -3.60 -19.55
C THR A 71 -11.01 -4.14 -19.47
N GLN A 72 -10.79 -4.98 -18.46
CA GLN A 72 -9.54 -5.66 -18.06
C GLN A 72 -8.60 -4.76 -17.27
N GLU A 73 -8.80 -4.73 -15.95
CA GLU A 73 -8.10 -5.63 -15.02
C GLU A 73 -6.70 -5.11 -14.73
N LEU A 74 -6.29 -5.23 -13.47
CA LEU A 74 -4.97 -4.90 -12.95
C LEU A 74 -3.87 -5.85 -13.53
N ASP A 75 -3.84 -6.04 -14.85
CA ASP A 75 -3.20 -7.15 -15.55
C ASP A 75 -1.69 -7.26 -15.29
N LEU A 76 -1.01 -6.19 -14.86
CA LEU A 76 0.40 -6.26 -14.46
C LEU A 76 0.61 -7.13 -13.22
N VAL A 77 -0.18 -6.85 -12.18
CA VAL A 77 -0.09 -7.60 -10.92
C VAL A 77 -0.80 -8.93 -11.06
N LEU A 78 -1.95 -8.94 -11.75
CA LEU A 78 -2.73 -10.14 -12.01
C LEU A 78 -1.93 -11.11 -12.89
N ALA A 79 -1.26 -10.69 -13.98
CA ALA A 79 -0.44 -11.60 -14.79
C ALA A 79 0.73 -12.22 -14.02
N ALA A 80 1.32 -11.48 -13.08
CA ALA A 80 2.38 -12.01 -12.23
C ALA A 80 1.86 -12.94 -11.10
N GLN A 81 0.56 -12.88 -10.80
CA GLN A 81 -0.11 -13.67 -9.75
C GLN A 81 -1.13 -14.69 -10.30
N LYS A 82 -1.25 -14.81 -11.63
CA LYS A 82 -2.11 -15.80 -12.30
C LYS A 82 -1.53 -17.20 -12.05
N GLY A 83 -2.36 -18.08 -11.49
CA GLY A 83 -2.06 -19.51 -11.40
C GLY A 83 -2.14 -20.20 -12.77
N ALA A 84 -1.88 -21.51 -12.81
CA ALA A 84 -1.89 -22.31 -14.04
C ALA A 84 -3.21 -22.25 -14.84
N GLU A 85 -4.33 -21.94 -14.18
CA GLU A 85 -5.66 -21.83 -14.79
C GLU A 85 -6.05 -20.38 -15.14
N GLY A 86 -5.13 -19.42 -15.03
CA GLY A 86 -5.40 -18.00 -15.28
C GLY A 86 -6.20 -17.29 -14.18
N THR A 87 -6.47 -17.97 -13.06
CA THR A 87 -7.12 -17.40 -11.88
C THR A 87 -6.11 -16.65 -11.01
N VAL A 88 -6.50 -15.49 -10.49
CA VAL A 88 -5.67 -14.68 -9.60
C VAL A 88 -5.75 -15.25 -8.18
N LEU A 89 -4.60 -15.49 -7.56
CA LEU A 89 -4.49 -16.16 -6.27
C LEU A 89 -4.18 -15.17 -5.13
N GLY A 90 -4.09 -15.67 -3.90
CA GLY A 90 -3.74 -14.86 -2.73
C GLY A 90 -4.91 -14.09 -2.12
N ILE A 91 -4.62 -12.89 -1.61
CA ILE A 91 -5.56 -12.05 -0.86
C ILE A 91 -5.74 -10.67 -1.51
N ILE A 92 -4.65 -10.01 -1.89
CA ILE A 92 -4.69 -8.58 -2.25
C ILE A 92 -5.43 -8.41 -3.57
N PHE A 93 -5.07 -9.20 -4.57
CA PHE A 93 -5.56 -9.06 -5.94
C PHE A 93 -6.56 -10.16 -6.35
N ASN A 94 -6.79 -11.16 -5.48
CA ASN A 94 -7.72 -12.25 -5.73
C ASN A 94 -9.18 -11.75 -5.78
N ASN A 95 -9.83 -11.87 -6.94
CA ASN A 95 -11.26 -11.61 -7.14
C ASN A 95 -12.08 -12.91 -7.32
N GLY A 96 -11.44 -14.06 -7.14
CA GLY A 96 -12.04 -15.39 -7.27
C GLY A 96 -12.77 -15.88 -6.02
N PRO A 97 -13.42 -17.06 -6.10
CA PRO A 97 -14.21 -17.62 -5.00
C PRO A 97 -13.38 -17.98 -3.77
N THR A 98 -12.08 -18.27 -3.94
CA THR A 98 -11.17 -18.66 -2.84
C THR A 98 -10.81 -17.50 -1.91
N TRP A 99 -10.96 -16.25 -2.37
CA TRP A 99 -10.55 -15.05 -1.62
C TRP A 99 -11.13 -15.00 -0.21
N LYS A 100 -12.42 -15.31 -0.06
CA LYS A 100 -13.14 -15.18 1.21
C LYS A 100 -12.54 -16.08 2.29
N ASP A 101 -12.26 -17.33 1.96
CA ASP A 101 -11.78 -18.33 2.90
C ASP A 101 -10.29 -18.16 3.19
N ILE A 102 -9.47 -17.92 2.17
CA ILE A 102 -8.03 -17.61 2.34
C ILE A 102 -7.88 -16.38 3.23
N ARG A 103 -8.59 -15.27 2.93
CA ARG A 103 -8.53 -14.05 3.75
C ARG A 103 -8.96 -14.30 5.19
N ARG A 104 -10.09 -15.00 5.40
CA ARG A 104 -10.60 -15.29 6.75
C ARG A 104 -9.60 -16.13 7.55
N PHE A 105 -9.02 -17.15 6.92
CA PHE A 105 -8.00 -17.99 7.54
C PHE A 105 -6.76 -17.16 7.90
N SER A 106 -6.20 -16.41 6.96
CA SER A 106 -5.01 -15.57 7.20
C SER A 106 -5.25 -14.54 8.31
N LEU A 107 -6.41 -13.87 8.35
CA LEU A 107 -6.77 -12.97 9.45
C LEU A 107 -6.82 -13.68 10.81
N THR A 108 -7.40 -14.87 10.84
CA THR A 108 -7.49 -15.69 12.06
C THR A 108 -6.10 -16.11 12.52
N THR A 109 -5.25 -16.57 11.60
CA THR A 109 -3.87 -16.97 11.88
C THR A 109 -3.04 -15.79 12.36
N LEU A 110 -3.10 -14.63 11.70
CA LEU A 110 -2.42 -13.41 12.14
C LEU A 110 -2.84 -13.01 13.57
N ARG A 111 -4.15 -13.06 13.87
CA ARG A 111 -4.66 -12.82 15.23
C ARG A 111 -4.14 -13.84 16.25
N ASN A 112 -4.02 -15.11 15.87
CA ASN A 112 -3.49 -16.16 16.74
C ASN A 112 -1.99 -15.98 17.01
N TYR A 113 -1.21 -15.52 16.02
CA TYR A 113 0.22 -15.21 16.18
C TYR A 113 0.49 -13.93 16.96
N GLY A 114 -0.54 -13.16 17.30
CA GLY A 114 -0.43 -12.04 18.23
C GLY A 114 -0.97 -10.70 17.72
N MET A 115 -1.66 -10.65 16.57
CA MET A 115 -2.27 -9.39 16.12
C MET A 115 -3.28 -8.89 17.16
N GLY A 116 -2.95 -7.78 17.81
CA GLY A 116 -3.69 -7.20 18.94
C GLY A 116 -3.43 -7.84 20.31
N LYS A 117 -2.32 -8.59 20.49
CA LYS A 117 -1.89 -9.22 21.76
C LYS A 117 -0.38 -9.00 22.01
N GLN A 118 0.09 -9.37 23.21
CA GLN A 118 1.50 -9.25 23.66
C GLN A 118 2.54 -9.94 22.74
N GLY A 119 2.12 -10.94 21.95
CA GLY A 119 3.00 -11.64 21.01
C GLY A 119 3.56 -10.76 19.88
N TYR A 120 2.79 -9.80 19.35
CA TYR A 120 3.29 -8.87 18.33
C TYR A 120 4.08 -7.73 18.94
N GLU A 121 3.63 -7.21 20.09
CA GLU A 121 4.36 -6.17 20.82
C GLU A 121 5.79 -6.62 21.13
N SER A 122 5.95 -7.82 21.72
CA SER A 122 7.29 -8.36 22.02
C SER A 122 8.16 -8.56 20.78
N ARG A 123 7.57 -8.94 19.64
CA ARG A 123 8.27 -9.10 18.37
C ARG A 123 8.78 -7.77 17.82
N ILE A 124 7.94 -6.74 17.83
CA ILE A 124 8.30 -5.39 17.40
C ILE A 124 9.34 -4.77 18.35
N GLN A 125 9.18 -4.97 19.66
CA GLN A 125 10.15 -4.55 20.67
C GLN A 125 11.51 -5.22 20.48
N ARG A 126 11.53 -6.53 20.20
CA ARG A 126 12.77 -7.25 19.88
C ARG A 126 13.41 -6.69 18.60
N GLU A 127 12.61 -6.43 17.57
CA GLU A 127 13.11 -5.85 16.32
C GLU A 127 13.64 -4.42 16.50
N ALA A 128 12.99 -3.62 17.35
CA ALA A 128 13.43 -2.28 17.69
C ALA A 128 14.86 -2.28 18.25
N HIS A 129 15.27 -3.32 18.98
CA HIS A 129 16.65 -3.45 19.44
C HIS A 129 17.66 -3.47 18.28
N PHE A 130 17.41 -4.30 17.26
CA PHE A 130 18.27 -4.38 16.07
C PHE A 130 18.24 -3.10 15.25
N LEU A 131 17.07 -2.46 15.12
CA LEU A 131 16.93 -1.17 14.45
C LEU A 131 17.78 -0.10 15.14
N LEU A 132 17.68 0.01 16.47
CA LEU A 132 18.45 0.97 17.26
C LEU A 132 19.95 0.69 17.16
N GLU A 133 20.38 -0.57 17.17
CA GLU A 133 21.78 -0.94 16.96
C GLU A 133 22.28 -0.51 15.57
N ALA A 134 21.49 -0.76 14.52
CA ALA A 134 21.83 -0.33 13.16
C ALA A 134 21.92 1.20 13.05
N LEU A 135 21.01 1.94 13.70
CA LEU A 135 21.05 3.40 13.77
C LEU A 135 22.30 3.90 14.52
N ARG A 136 22.69 3.29 15.64
CA ARG A 136 23.92 3.63 16.37
C ARG A 136 25.18 3.41 15.51
N LYS A 137 25.20 2.35 14.68
CA LYS A 137 26.31 2.05 13.76
C LYS A 137 26.52 3.12 12.69
N THR A 138 25.54 4.00 12.44
CA THR A 138 25.74 5.16 11.54
C THR A 138 26.65 6.23 12.15
N GLN A 139 26.89 6.21 13.48
CA GLN A 139 27.78 7.14 14.19
C GLN A 139 27.49 8.62 13.89
N GLY A 140 26.20 8.96 13.72
CA GLY A 140 25.78 10.33 13.39
C GLY A 140 26.21 10.80 12.00
N GLN A 141 26.69 9.91 11.13
CA GLN A 141 27.04 10.23 9.75
C GLN A 141 25.81 10.20 8.83
N PRO A 142 25.83 10.96 7.72
CA PRO A 142 24.75 10.97 6.74
C PRO A 142 24.49 9.59 6.14
N PHE A 143 23.26 9.07 6.26
CA PHE A 143 22.83 7.82 5.64
C PHE A 143 21.45 7.96 4.97
N ASP A 144 21.16 7.09 4.01
CA ASP A 144 19.83 6.95 3.42
C ASP A 144 19.02 5.97 4.29
N PRO A 145 17.88 6.38 4.87
CA PRO A 145 17.14 5.53 5.79
C PRO A 145 16.41 4.39 5.10
N THR A 146 16.20 4.43 3.77
CA THR A 146 15.28 3.56 3.02
C THR A 146 15.45 2.08 3.35
N PHE A 147 16.70 1.59 3.32
CA PHE A 147 17.00 0.17 3.53
C PHE A 147 17.50 -0.14 4.94
N LEU A 148 17.54 0.84 5.84
CA LEU A 148 17.85 0.61 7.26
C LEU A 148 16.56 0.49 8.07
N ILE A 149 15.66 1.47 7.96
CA ILE A 149 14.39 1.44 8.69
C ILE A 149 13.43 0.41 8.09
N GLY A 150 13.56 0.11 6.78
CA GLY A 150 12.75 -0.90 6.12
C GLY A 150 13.02 -2.33 6.59
N CYS A 151 14.18 -2.58 7.20
CA CYS A 151 14.51 -3.88 7.79
C CYS A 151 13.55 -4.28 8.90
N ALA A 152 13.15 -3.32 9.75
CA ALA A 152 12.32 -3.59 10.91
C ALA A 152 10.95 -4.21 10.56
N PRO A 153 10.06 -3.55 9.79
CA PRO A 153 8.79 -4.17 9.40
C PRO A 153 8.99 -5.46 8.59
N CYS A 154 10.05 -5.53 7.75
CA CYS A 154 10.36 -6.72 6.97
C CYS A 154 10.69 -7.94 7.85
N ASN A 155 11.50 -7.76 8.90
CA ASN A 155 11.81 -8.81 9.86
C ASN A 155 10.61 -9.19 10.73
N VAL A 156 9.79 -8.21 11.14
CA VAL A 156 8.57 -8.48 11.90
C VAL A 156 7.63 -9.40 11.12
N ILE A 157 7.35 -9.08 9.85
CA ILE A 157 6.51 -9.92 9.00
C ILE A 157 7.21 -11.23 8.59
N ALA A 158 8.53 -11.24 8.39
CA ALA A 158 9.29 -12.45 8.08
C ALA A 158 9.28 -13.47 9.21
N ASP A 159 9.32 -13.03 10.47
CA ASP A 159 9.16 -13.91 11.62
C ASP A 159 7.74 -14.49 11.68
N ILE A 160 6.72 -13.78 11.15
CA ILE A 160 5.32 -14.26 11.14
C ILE A 160 5.14 -15.31 10.03
N LEU A 161 5.77 -15.07 8.89
CA LEU A 161 5.59 -15.87 7.69
C LEU A 161 6.51 -17.08 7.62
N PHE A 162 7.75 -16.96 8.12
CA PHE A 162 8.81 -17.94 7.89
C PHE A 162 9.60 -18.31 9.16
N ARG A 163 9.22 -17.76 10.32
CA ARG A 163 10.00 -17.80 11.57
C ARG A 163 11.48 -17.46 11.32
N LYS A 164 11.71 -16.45 10.48
CA LYS A 164 13.03 -16.05 9.99
C LYS A 164 13.34 -14.62 10.37
N HIS A 165 14.54 -14.41 10.91
CA HIS A 165 15.12 -13.10 11.13
C HIS A 165 16.33 -12.93 10.21
N PHE A 166 16.37 -11.83 9.48
CA PHE A 166 17.45 -11.50 8.56
C PHE A 166 18.46 -10.55 9.21
N ASP A 167 19.73 -10.70 8.83
CA ASP A 167 20.75 -9.68 9.09
C ASP A 167 20.48 -8.46 8.19
N TYR A 168 20.59 -7.27 8.76
CA TYR A 168 20.37 -6.00 8.07
C TYR A 168 21.35 -5.78 6.91
N ASN A 169 22.53 -6.43 6.95
CA ASN A 169 23.53 -6.38 5.89
C ASN A 169 23.45 -7.59 4.93
N GLY A 170 22.50 -8.50 5.14
CA GLY A 170 22.35 -9.69 4.31
C GLY A 170 21.98 -9.33 2.87
N GLU A 171 22.80 -9.75 1.90
CA GLU A 171 22.61 -9.42 0.48
C GLU A 171 21.22 -9.80 -0.03
N LYS A 172 20.75 -11.01 0.27
CA LYS A 172 19.42 -11.49 -0.13
C LYS A 172 18.29 -10.67 0.51
N PHE A 173 18.49 -10.18 1.73
CA PHE A 173 17.51 -9.37 2.44
C PHE A 173 17.40 -7.96 1.86
N LEU A 174 18.54 -7.30 1.67
CA LEU A 174 18.62 -6.01 0.99
C LEU A 174 18.09 -6.08 -0.44
N ARG A 175 18.30 -7.21 -1.15
CA ARG A 175 17.71 -7.44 -2.46
C ARG A 175 16.18 -7.46 -2.42
N LEU A 176 15.58 -8.17 -1.47
CA LEU A 176 14.12 -8.21 -1.31
C LEU A 176 13.55 -6.82 -1.00
N LEU A 177 14.17 -6.09 -0.07
CA LEU A 177 13.80 -4.71 0.25
C LEU A 177 13.91 -3.79 -0.99
N TYR A 178 14.97 -3.93 -1.77
CA TYR A 178 15.15 -3.19 -3.02
C TYR A 178 14.02 -3.49 -4.01
N LEU A 179 13.64 -4.76 -4.20
CA LEU A 179 12.57 -5.15 -5.12
C LEU A 179 11.21 -4.61 -4.67
N PHE A 180 10.91 -4.65 -3.35
CA PHE A 180 9.70 -4.07 -2.80
C PHE A 180 9.64 -2.56 -3.03
N ASN A 181 10.72 -1.86 -2.72
CA ASN A 181 10.81 -0.42 -2.92
C ASN A 181 10.71 -0.02 -4.39
N GLU A 182 11.44 -0.70 -5.27
CA GLU A 182 11.40 -0.46 -6.71
C GLU A 182 9.99 -0.72 -7.27
N ASN A 183 9.30 -1.77 -6.82
CA ASN A 183 7.93 -2.06 -7.26
C ASN A 183 6.94 -0.99 -6.84
N LEU A 184 6.97 -0.53 -5.58
CA LEU A 184 6.07 0.54 -5.13
C LEU A 184 6.33 1.85 -5.89
N ASN A 185 7.61 2.19 -6.11
CA ASN A 185 8.01 3.34 -6.90
C ASN A 185 7.49 3.23 -8.35
N LEU A 186 7.77 2.12 -9.02
CA LEU A 186 7.36 1.87 -10.40
C LEU A 186 5.84 1.93 -10.56
N LEU A 187 5.09 1.27 -9.67
CA LEU A 187 3.62 1.28 -9.68
C LEU A 187 3.04 2.68 -9.55
N SER A 188 3.79 3.61 -8.98
CA SER A 188 3.37 5.01 -8.79
C SER A 188 3.78 5.93 -9.95
N THR A 189 4.43 5.40 -10.99
CA THR A 189 4.85 6.19 -12.17
C THR A 189 3.75 6.28 -13.24
N PRO A 190 3.72 7.36 -14.06
CA PRO A 190 2.77 7.52 -15.15
C PRO A 190 2.76 6.36 -16.16
N TRP A 191 3.93 5.75 -16.42
CA TRP A 191 4.04 4.65 -17.37
C TRP A 191 3.31 3.40 -16.90
N LEU A 192 3.43 3.03 -15.62
CA LEU A 192 2.69 1.88 -15.09
C LEU A 192 1.21 2.20 -14.90
N GLN A 193 0.84 3.45 -14.60
CA GLN A 193 -0.56 3.86 -14.61
C GLN A 193 -1.18 3.71 -16.00
N LEU A 194 -0.45 4.10 -17.06
CA LEU A 194 -0.89 3.89 -18.44
C LEU A 194 -0.98 2.41 -18.79
N TYR A 195 0.07 1.63 -18.47
CA TYR A 195 0.06 0.19 -18.69
C TYR A 195 -1.16 -0.47 -18.05
N ASN A 196 -1.46 -0.13 -16.79
CA ASN A 196 -2.54 -0.77 -16.04
C ASN A 196 -3.92 -0.61 -16.71
N ASN A 197 -4.09 0.41 -17.55
CA ASN A 197 -5.32 0.64 -18.31
C ASN A 197 -5.26 0.08 -19.74
N PHE A 198 -4.06 -0.16 -20.29
CA PHE A 198 -3.86 -0.66 -21.65
C PHE A 198 -2.82 -1.80 -21.71
N PRO A 199 -3.00 -2.88 -20.93
CA PRO A 199 -2.00 -3.93 -20.80
C PRO A 199 -1.78 -4.66 -22.13
N SER A 200 -2.85 -5.04 -22.82
CA SER A 200 -2.79 -5.79 -24.09
C SER A 200 -2.03 -5.05 -25.20
N LEU A 201 -2.13 -3.72 -25.23
CA LEU A 201 -1.42 -2.89 -26.21
C LEU A 201 0.05 -2.69 -25.85
N LEU A 202 0.36 -2.58 -24.55
CA LEU A 202 1.67 -2.14 -24.07
C LEU A 202 2.58 -3.29 -23.60
N HIS A 203 2.04 -4.49 -23.36
CA HIS A 203 2.77 -5.63 -22.78
C HIS A 203 4.04 -6.03 -23.52
N TYR A 204 4.02 -5.97 -24.85
CA TYR A 204 5.14 -6.36 -25.69
C TYR A 204 6.06 -5.19 -26.06
N LEU A 205 5.71 -3.97 -25.65
CA LEU A 205 6.54 -2.79 -25.90
C LEU A 205 7.63 -2.65 -24.82
N PRO A 206 8.80 -2.09 -25.16
CA PRO A 206 9.81 -1.81 -24.15
C PRO A 206 9.29 -0.79 -23.13
N GLY A 207 9.52 -1.05 -21.84
CA GLY A 207 9.14 -0.12 -20.78
C GLY A 207 9.40 -0.65 -19.38
N SER A 208 9.20 0.21 -18.37
CA SER A 208 9.48 -0.14 -16.97
C SER A 208 8.52 -1.20 -16.38
N HIS A 209 7.39 -1.48 -17.05
CA HIS A 209 6.51 -2.59 -16.69
C HIS A 209 7.21 -3.96 -16.81
N ILE A 210 8.15 -4.12 -17.76
CA ILE A 210 8.95 -5.37 -17.88
C ILE A 210 9.79 -5.57 -16.63
N LYS A 211 10.38 -4.50 -16.11
CA LYS A 211 11.19 -4.52 -14.89
C LYS A 211 10.32 -4.89 -13.68
N PHE A 212 9.13 -4.30 -13.57
CA PHE A 212 8.17 -4.68 -12.54
C PHE A 212 7.80 -6.18 -12.58
N ILE A 213 7.46 -6.72 -13.75
CA ILE A 213 7.12 -8.15 -13.91
C ILE A 213 8.27 -9.04 -13.45
N LYS A 214 9.51 -8.72 -13.85
CA LYS A 214 10.71 -9.45 -13.42
C LYS A 214 10.90 -9.42 -11.91
N ASN A 215 10.70 -8.25 -11.29
CA ASN A 215 10.81 -8.10 -9.84
C ASN A 215 9.76 -8.94 -9.10
N VAL A 216 8.50 -8.93 -9.55
CA VAL A 216 7.44 -9.76 -8.94
C VAL A 216 7.75 -11.24 -9.09
N ALA A 217 8.25 -11.68 -10.25
CA ALA A 217 8.66 -13.06 -10.46
C ALA A 217 9.82 -13.47 -9.52
N GLU A 218 10.80 -12.60 -9.31
CA GLU A 218 11.93 -12.85 -8.39
C GLU A 218 11.47 -12.98 -6.94
N ILE A 219 10.55 -12.12 -6.48
CA ILE A 219 9.93 -12.22 -5.15
C ILE A 219 9.14 -13.53 -5.03
N LYS A 220 8.31 -13.86 -6.04
CA LYS A 220 7.49 -15.06 -6.05
C LYS A 220 8.36 -16.32 -5.99
N GLU A 221 9.46 -16.37 -6.74
CA GLU A 221 10.40 -17.49 -6.71
C GLU A 221 11.05 -17.63 -5.33
N TYR A 222 11.50 -16.52 -4.73
CA TYR A 222 12.05 -16.54 -3.37
C TYR A 222 11.07 -17.16 -2.37
N VAL A 223 9.82 -16.73 -2.40
CA VAL A 223 8.78 -17.23 -1.49
C VAL A 223 8.45 -18.70 -1.82
N SER A 224 8.38 -19.06 -3.10
CA SER A 224 8.14 -20.44 -3.57
C SER A 224 9.18 -21.41 -3.00
N GLU A 225 10.47 -21.05 -3.05
CA GLU A 225 11.53 -21.83 -2.42
C GLU A 225 11.30 -22.01 -0.92
N ARG A 226 10.93 -20.94 -0.20
CA ARG A 226 10.68 -21.02 1.25
C ARG A 226 9.48 -21.90 1.55
N VAL A 227 8.38 -21.78 0.80
CA VAL A 227 7.19 -22.62 0.98
C VAL A 227 7.53 -24.10 0.73
N LYS A 228 8.37 -24.41 -0.27
CA LYS A 228 8.85 -25.78 -0.51
C LYS A 228 9.69 -26.31 0.64
N GLU A 229 10.59 -25.50 1.21
CA GLU A 229 11.38 -25.88 2.40
C GLU A 229 10.50 -26.13 3.64
N HIS A 230 9.46 -25.32 3.83
CA HIS A 230 8.51 -25.52 4.92
C HIS A 230 7.77 -26.84 4.74
N LEU A 231 7.31 -27.16 3.53
CA LEU A 231 6.65 -28.42 3.22
C LEU A 231 7.55 -29.64 3.47
N GLN A 232 8.84 -29.56 3.13
CA GLN A 232 9.79 -30.66 3.36
C GLN A 232 10.04 -30.96 4.84
N SER A 233 9.90 -29.95 5.71
CA SER A 233 10.20 -30.04 7.14
C SER A 233 8.95 -29.83 8.02
N LEU A 234 7.76 -30.00 7.45
CA LEU A 234 6.49 -29.74 8.11
C LEU A 234 6.20 -30.79 9.19
N ASP A 235 5.95 -30.33 10.42
CA ASP A 235 5.28 -31.12 11.45
C ASP A 235 3.85 -30.57 11.64
N PRO A 236 2.81 -31.29 11.17
CA PRO A 236 1.43 -30.83 11.28
C PRO A 236 0.94 -30.59 12.71
N ASN A 237 1.60 -31.19 13.72
CA ASN A 237 1.24 -31.01 15.12
C ASN A 237 1.90 -29.77 15.76
N CYS A 238 2.94 -29.22 15.12
CA CYS A 238 3.69 -28.09 15.64
C CYS A 238 3.96 -27.03 14.54
N PRO A 239 2.93 -26.33 14.03
CA PRO A 239 3.12 -25.29 13.02
C PRO A 239 4.03 -24.16 13.54
N ARG A 240 5.11 -23.87 12.81
CA ARG A 240 6.13 -22.89 13.23
C ARG A 240 5.71 -21.45 12.97
N ASP A 241 5.03 -21.23 11.85
CA ASP A 241 4.66 -19.91 11.30
C ASP A 241 3.37 -19.98 10.46
N LEU A 242 2.99 -18.84 9.87
CA LEU A 242 1.81 -18.75 9.02
C LEU A 242 1.92 -19.65 7.78
N THR A 243 3.12 -19.85 7.24
CA THR A 243 3.32 -20.73 6.07
C THR A 243 3.00 -22.18 6.43
N ASP A 244 3.50 -22.68 7.56
CA ASP A 244 3.14 -24.01 8.05
C ASP A 244 1.63 -24.14 8.28
N CYS A 245 0.98 -23.11 8.86
CA CYS A 245 -0.47 -23.13 9.08
C CYS A 245 -1.24 -23.27 7.76
N LEU A 246 -0.83 -22.58 6.69
CA LEU A 246 -1.42 -22.72 5.36
C LEU A 246 -1.16 -24.10 4.75
N LEU A 247 0.04 -24.64 4.91
CA LEU A 247 0.39 -25.97 4.42
C LEU A 247 -0.41 -27.07 5.14
N VAL A 248 -0.62 -26.94 6.47
CA VAL A 248 -1.47 -27.86 7.23
C VAL A 248 -2.92 -27.84 6.73
N GLU A 249 -3.49 -26.67 6.40
CA GLU A 249 -4.81 -26.62 5.77
C GLU A 249 -4.82 -27.27 4.39
N MET A 250 -3.78 -27.06 3.58
CA MET A 250 -3.64 -27.75 2.29
C MET A 250 -3.60 -29.28 2.45
N GLU A 251 -2.94 -29.80 3.50
CA GLU A 251 -2.91 -31.23 3.77
C GLU A 251 -4.28 -31.79 4.15
N LYS A 252 -5.07 -31.05 4.94
CA LYS A 252 -6.44 -31.43 5.30
C LYS A 252 -7.39 -31.51 4.10
N GLU A 253 -7.08 -30.79 3.02
CA GLU A 253 -7.89 -30.75 1.80
C GLU A 253 -7.47 -31.75 0.71
N LYS A 254 -6.47 -32.62 0.94
CA LYS A 254 -5.94 -33.55 -0.07
C LYS A 254 -7.02 -34.40 -0.77
N HIS A 255 -8.08 -34.77 -0.05
CA HIS A 255 -9.18 -35.61 -0.52
C HIS A 255 -10.41 -34.82 -1.03
N ARG A 256 -10.40 -33.48 -0.99
CA ARG A 256 -11.51 -32.67 -1.52
C ARG A 256 -11.43 -32.59 -3.04
N ALA A 257 -12.59 -32.62 -3.69
CA ALA A 257 -12.71 -32.46 -5.14
C ALA A 257 -12.35 -31.03 -5.58
N GLU A 258 -12.73 -30.02 -4.79
CA GLU A 258 -12.37 -28.61 -4.98
C GLU A 258 -11.36 -28.20 -3.90
N ARG A 259 -10.14 -27.85 -4.31
CA ARG A 259 -9.05 -27.44 -3.41
C ARG A 259 -9.01 -25.92 -3.28
N LEU A 260 -9.10 -25.42 -2.05
CA LEU A 260 -8.93 -23.98 -1.78
C LEU A 260 -7.45 -23.60 -1.74
N TYR A 261 -6.62 -24.51 -1.21
CA TYR A 261 -5.18 -24.28 -1.05
C TYR A 261 -4.38 -25.08 -2.08
N THR A 262 -3.54 -24.37 -2.84
CA THR A 262 -2.55 -24.95 -3.73
C THR A 262 -1.17 -24.39 -3.37
N MET A 263 -0.10 -25.09 -3.77
CA MET A 263 1.27 -24.58 -3.54
C MET A 263 1.47 -23.17 -4.10
N ASP A 264 0.93 -22.89 -5.30
CA ASP A 264 1.00 -21.57 -5.90
C ASP A 264 0.13 -20.56 -5.14
N GLY A 265 -1.07 -20.96 -4.70
CA GLY A 265 -1.97 -20.12 -3.91
C GLY A 265 -1.37 -19.72 -2.56
N ILE A 266 -0.70 -20.64 -1.89
CA ILE A 266 0.05 -20.38 -0.64
C ILE A 266 1.22 -19.45 -0.93
N THR A 267 2.00 -19.72 -1.97
CA THR A 267 3.14 -18.87 -2.38
C THR A 267 2.69 -17.43 -2.63
N VAL A 268 1.61 -17.23 -3.39
CA VAL A 268 1.06 -15.89 -3.66
C VAL A 268 0.51 -15.25 -2.39
N THR A 269 -0.19 -16.00 -1.53
CA THR A 269 -0.69 -15.48 -0.24
C THR A 269 0.44 -15.00 0.66
N VAL A 270 1.53 -15.76 0.74
CA VAL A 270 2.70 -15.41 1.55
C VAL A 270 3.47 -14.24 0.93
N ALA A 271 3.61 -14.19 -0.39
CA ALA A 271 4.22 -13.06 -1.10
C ALA A 271 3.42 -11.76 -0.93
N ASP A 272 2.09 -11.84 -0.99
CA ASP A 272 1.17 -10.72 -0.73
C ASP A 272 1.44 -10.12 0.66
N LEU A 273 1.43 -10.97 1.70
CA LEU A 273 1.65 -10.53 3.07
C LEU A 273 3.08 -10.00 3.28
N PHE A 274 4.07 -10.60 2.63
CA PHE A 274 5.47 -10.21 2.79
C PHE A 274 5.74 -8.82 2.20
N PHE A 275 5.27 -8.56 0.97
CA PHE A 275 5.38 -7.23 0.35
C PHE A 275 4.56 -6.19 1.12
N ALA A 276 3.28 -6.47 1.38
CA ALA A 276 2.38 -5.50 2.01
C ALA A 276 2.78 -5.15 3.44
N GLY A 277 3.22 -6.15 4.22
CA GLY A 277 3.70 -5.98 5.59
C GLY A 277 5.05 -5.28 5.69
N THR A 278 5.80 -5.17 4.60
CA THR A 278 7.11 -4.51 4.58
C THR A 278 7.02 -3.07 4.07
N GLU A 279 6.57 -2.89 2.83
CA GLU A 279 6.83 -1.65 2.10
C GLU A 279 5.95 -0.49 2.58
N THR A 280 4.72 -0.78 3.03
CA THR A 280 3.77 0.24 3.49
C THR A 280 4.19 0.87 4.82
N THR A 281 4.54 0.06 5.82
CA THR A 281 5.09 0.54 7.10
C THR A 281 6.44 1.24 6.87
N SER A 282 7.35 0.64 6.10
CA SER A 282 8.66 1.22 5.79
C SER A 282 8.55 2.62 5.18
N THR A 283 7.67 2.79 4.19
CA THR A 283 7.47 4.08 3.51
C THR A 283 6.78 5.10 4.43
N THR A 284 5.86 4.66 5.29
CA THR A 284 5.21 5.55 6.27
C THR A 284 6.19 6.05 7.32
N LEU A 285 7.06 5.18 7.87
CA LEU A 285 8.14 5.58 8.78
C LEU A 285 9.11 6.54 8.08
N ARG A 286 9.49 6.25 6.83
CA ARG A 286 10.38 7.12 6.03
C ARG A 286 9.81 8.52 5.86
N TYR A 287 8.52 8.63 5.53
CA TYR A 287 7.83 9.90 5.49
C TYR A 287 7.77 10.58 6.87
N GLY A 288 7.45 9.82 7.91
CA GLY A 288 7.41 10.32 9.28
C GLY A 288 8.71 11.00 9.68
N LEU A 289 9.86 10.36 9.43
CA LEU A 289 11.17 10.96 9.70
C LEU A 289 11.41 12.24 8.89
N LEU A 290 11.05 12.26 7.60
CA LEU A 290 11.18 13.45 6.76
C LEU A 290 10.31 14.62 7.25
N ILE A 291 9.08 14.32 7.64
CA ILE A 291 8.12 15.30 8.16
C ILE A 291 8.59 15.87 9.49
N LEU A 292 9.06 15.02 10.42
CA LEU A 292 9.55 15.49 11.72
C LEU A 292 10.79 16.38 11.59
N MET A 293 11.70 16.06 10.66
CA MET A 293 12.83 16.95 10.34
C MET A 293 12.40 18.32 9.76
N LYS A 294 11.23 18.38 9.10
CA LYS A 294 10.67 19.65 8.61
C LYS A 294 10.08 20.50 9.73
N TYR A 295 9.52 19.86 10.76
CA TYR A 295 8.84 20.50 11.89
C TYR A 295 9.55 20.14 13.21
N PRO A 296 10.75 20.70 13.48
CA PRO A 296 11.54 20.36 14.67
C PRO A 296 10.80 20.62 15.98
N GLU A 297 9.87 21.59 16.02
CA GLU A 297 8.99 21.86 17.16
C GLU A 297 8.04 20.70 17.49
N ILE A 298 7.68 19.88 16.50
CA ILE A 298 6.88 18.66 16.71
C ILE A 298 7.78 17.55 17.27
N GLU A 299 8.99 17.41 16.75
CA GLU A 299 9.99 16.47 17.29
C GLU A 299 10.30 16.77 18.77
N GLU A 300 10.50 18.03 19.14
CA GLU A 300 10.75 18.46 20.53
C GLU A 300 9.62 18.06 21.48
N LYS A 301 8.36 18.28 21.08
CA LYS A 301 7.18 17.87 21.87
C LYS A 301 7.06 16.36 22.01
N LEU A 302 7.44 15.59 20.98
CA LEU A 302 7.47 14.13 21.05
C LEU A 302 8.54 13.66 22.03
N HIS A 303 9.73 14.27 22.01
CA HIS A 303 10.79 13.99 22.98
C HIS A 303 10.33 14.27 24.42
N GLU A 304 9.68 15.41 24.67
CA GLU A 304 9.14 15.76 25.99
C GLU A 304 8.12 14.72 26.49
N GLU A 305 7.18 14.31 25.64
CA GLU A 305 6.16 13.31 25.99
C GLU A 305 6.79 11.92 26.23
N ILE A 306 7.75 11.50 25.39
CA ILE A 306 8.48 10.24 25.54
C ILE A 306 9.25 10.22 26.86
N ASP A 307 10.01 11.26 27.16
CA ASP A 307 10.82 11.34 28.38
C ASP A 307 9.95 11.35 29.63
N ARG A 308 8.77 12.00 29.56
CA ARG A 308 7.81 12.07 30.67
C ARG A 308 7.12 10.73 30.95
N VAL A 309 6.67 10.02 29.92
CA VAL A 309 5.82 8.82 30.05
C VAL A 309 6.63 7.52 30.08
N ILE A 310 7.64 7.43 29.22
CA ILE A 310 8.46 6.23 29.06
C ILE A 310 9.79 6.36 29.82
N GLY A 311 10.37 7.56 29.80
CA GLY A 311 11.75 7.80 30.25
C GLY A 311 12.78 7.38 29.20
N PRO A 312 14.08 7.56 29.47
CA PRO A 312 15.13 7.40 28.45
C PRO A 312 15.58 5.95 28.18
N SER A 313 15.11 4.97 28.97
CA SER A 313 15.67 3.60 28.97
C SER A 313 14.65 2.48 28.81
N ARG A 314 13.43 2.65 29.33
CA ARG A 314 12.38 1.62 29.25
C ARG A 314 11.93 1.50 27.80
N ILE A 315 11.88 0.28 27.26
CA ILE A 315 11.39 0.08 25.89
C ILE A 315 9.92 0.54 25.75
N PRO A 316 9.52 1.20 24.64
CA PRO A 316 8.14 1.58 24.40
C PRO A 316 7.22 0.36 24.34
N ALA A 317 6.04 0.48 24.92
CA ALA A 317 5.01 -0.55 25.00
C ALA A 317 3.69 -0.01 24.41
N ILE A 318 2.85 -0.88 23.86
CA ILE A 318 1.62 -0.44 23.17
C ILE A 318 0.62 0.22 24.12
N LYS A 319 0.68 -0.14 25.42
CA LYS A 319 -0.12 0.49 26.47
C LYS A 319 0.24 1.97 26.68
N ASP A 320 1.49 2.36 26.41
CA ASP A 320 1.97 3.74 26.59
C ASP A 320 1.20 4.70 25.67
N ARG A 321 0.65 4.20 24.56
CA ARG A 321 -0.20 4.97 23.63
C ARG A 321 -1.37 5.67 24.32
N GLN A 322 -1.93 5.08 25.38
CA GLN A 322 -3.04 5.69 26.13
C GLN A 322 -2.60 6.92 26.94
N GLU A 323 -1.31 7.02 27.25
CA GLU A 323 -0.70 8.10 28.03
C GLU A 323 0.11 9.07 27.16
N MET A 324 0.19 8.82 25.85
CA MET A 324 0.94 9.61 24.87
C MET A 324 0.03 10.16 23.75
N PRO A 325 -0.92 11.06 24.09
CA PRO A 325 -1.86 11.59 23.11
C PRO A 325 -1.18 12.35 21.96
N TYR A 326 -0.05 13.01 22.19
CA TYR A 326 0.65 13.77 21.14
C TYR A 326 1.33 12.85 20.13
N MET A 327 2.02 11.79 20.59
CA MET A 327 2.55 10.73 19.75
C MET A 327 1.43 10.04 18.97
N ASP A 328 0.30 9.71 19.61
CA ASP A 328 -0.81 9.07 18.92
C ASP A 328 -1.35 9.98 17.80
N ALA A 329 -1.52 11.28 18.09
CA ALA A 329 -1.95 12.26 17.11
C ALA A 329 -0.95 12.42 15.96
N VAL A 330 0.36 12.48 16.24
CA VAL A 330 1.41 12.56 15.21
C VAL A 330 1.40 11.31 14.32
N VAL A 331 1.29 10.10 14.90
CA VAL A 331 1.25 8.85 14.13
C VAL A 331 0.02 8.81 13.21
N HIS A 332 -1.14 9.32 13.66
CA HIS A 332 -2.33 9.45 12.82
C HIS A 332 -2.13 10.50 11.73
N GLU A 333 -1.58 11.66 12.08
CA GLU A 333 -1.37 12.75 11.14
C GLU A 333 -0.36 12.40 10.05
N ILE A 334 0.70 11.63 10.36
CA ILE A 334 1.63 11.10 9.36
C ILE A 334 0.86 10.28 8.32
N GLN A 335 0.02 9.34 8.75
CA GLN A 335 -0.74 8.49 7.84
C GLN A 335 -1.79 9.26 7.05
N ARG A 336 -2.48 10.22 7.69
CA ARG A 336 -3.49 11.08 7.06
C ARG A 336 -2.84 11.93 5.97
N PHE A 337 -1.79 12.65 6.32
CA PHE A 337 -1.12 13.60 5.45
C PHE A 337 -0.51 12.94 4.22
N ILE A 338 0.22 11.83 4.40
CA ILE A 338 0.96 11.23 3.28
C ILE A 338 0.05 10.51 2.27
N THR A 339 -1.20 10.23 2.66
CA THR A 339 -2.21 9.51 1.84
C THR A 339 -1.60 8.34 1.06
N LEU A 340 -0.89 7.43 1.76
CA LEU A 340 0.06 6.51 1.14
C LEU A 340 -0.50 5.71 -0.06
N VAL A 341 -1.77 5.30 0.01
CA VAL A 341 -2.51 4.63 -1.08
C VAL A 341 -3.72 5.49 -1.43
N PRO A 342 -3.53 6.61 -2.17
CA PRO A 342 -4.51 7.69 -2.23
C PRO A 342 -5.81 7.26 -2.92
N SER A 343 -5.71 6.43 -3.97
CA SER A 343 -6.87 5.94 -4.74
C SER A 343 -7.45 4.63 -4.21
N ASN A 344 -7.02 4.14 -3.04
CA ASN A 344 -7.31 2.78 -2.57
C ASN A 344 -6.80 1.69 -3.54
N LEU A 345 -7.06 0.43 -3.19
CA LEU A 345 -7.06 -0.64 -4.18
C LEU A 345 -8.39 -0.65 -4.94
N PRO A 346 -8.41 -1.00 -6.23
CA PRO A 346 -9.65 -1.06 -6.99
C PRO A 346 -10.56 -2.19 -6.49
N HIS A 347 -11.85 -1.88 -6.40
CA HIS A 347 -12.92 -2.83 -6.13
C HIS A 347 -13.66 -3.19 -7.43
N GLU A 348 -14.52 -4.19 -7.38
CA GLU A 348 -15.37 -4.58 -8.51
C GLU A 348 -16.81 -4.86 -8.06
N ALA A 349 -17.78 -4.44 -8.87
CA ALA A 349 -19.18 -4.78 -8.69
C ALA A 349 -19.41 -6.29 -8.94
N THR A 350 -19.65 -7.06 -7.89
CA THR A 350 -19.89 -8.51 -7.98
C THR A 350 -21.18 -8.92 -8.70
N ARG A 351 -22.12 -7.98 -8.84
CA ARG A 351 -23.41 -8.12 -9.53
C ARG A 351 -23.92 -6.73 -9.94
N ASP A 352 -24.86 -6.70 -10.87
CA ASP A 352 -25.59 -5.47 -11.20
C ASP A 352 -26.19 -4.88 -9.93
N THR A 353 -25.87 -3.62 -9.65
CA THR A 353 -26.19 -2.96 -8.39
C THR A 353 -26.74 -1.57 -8.67
N ILE A 354 -27.87 -1.23 -8.04
CA ILE A 354 -28.38 0.14 -8.07
C ILE A 354 -27.73 0.92 -6.92
N PHE A 355 -27.03 2.01 -7.25
CA PHE A 355 -26.38 2.89 -6.28
C PHE A 355 -26.78 4.34 -6.56
N ARG A 356 -27.43 5.00 -5.59
CA ARG A 356 -27.93 6.37 -5.70
C ARG A 356 -28.79 6.62 -6.97
N GLY A 357 -29.57 5.62 -7.38
CA GLY A 357 -30.43 5.70 -8.58
C GLY A 357 -29.75 5.33 -9.90
N TYR A 358 -28.44 5.11 -9.91
CA TYR A 358 -27.68 4.67 -11.09
C TYR A 358 -27.46 3.17 -11.08
N ILE A 359 -27.39 2.59 -12.28
CA ILE A 359 -27.04 1.17 -12.46
C ILE A 359 -25.52 1.07 -12.54
N ILE A 360 -24.93 0.23 -11.68
CA ILE A 360 -23.53 -0.19 -11.73
C ILE A 360 -23.53 -1.65 -12.21
N PRO A 361 -23.18 -1.93 -13.49
CA PRO A 361 -23.13 -3.28 -14.00
C PRO A 361 -22.11 -4.16 -13.28
N LYS A 362 -22.35 -5.48 -13.24
CA LYS A 362 -21.38 -6.48 -12.79
C LYS A 362 -20.06 -6.32 -13.57
N GLY A 363 -18.94 -6.48 -12.86
CA GLY A 363 -17.60 -6.34 -13.43
C GLY A 363 -17.12 -4.89 -13.54
N THR A 364 -17.93 -3.91 -13.15
CA THR A 364 -17.51 -2.51 -13.13
C THR A 364 -16.48 -2.29 -12.02
N VAL A 365 -15.33 -1.71 -12.36
CA VAL A 365 -14.32 -1.27 -11.39
C VAL A 365 -14.86 -0.09 -10.57
N ILE A 366 -14.67 -0.14 -9.26
CA ILE A 366 -15.10 0.87 -8.29
C ILE A 366 -13.83 1.36 -7.57
N VAL A 367 -13.62 2.68 -7.55
CA VAL A 367 -12.45 3.30 -6.90
C VAL A 367 -12.93 4.15 -5.71
N PRO A 368 -12.95 3.60 -4.49
CA PRO A 368 -13.30 4.35 -3.28
C PRO A 368 -12.08 5.14 -2.77
N THR A 369 -11.86 6.32 -3.34
CA THR A 369 -10.70 7.19 -3.10
C THR A 369 -10.51 7.53 -1.62
N LEU A 370 -9.32 7.26 -1.07
CA LEU A 370 -9.00 7.49 0.34
C LEU A 370 -8.52 8.92 0.59
N ASP A 371 -7.78 9.52 -0.34
CA ASP A 371 -7.33 10.91 -0.24
C ASP A 371 -8.51 11.88 -0.03
N SER A 372 -9.59 11.69 -0.78
CA SER A 372 -10.81 12.50 -0.67
C SER A 372 -11.45 12.49 0.73
N VAL A 373 -11.21 11.42 1.51
CA VAL A 373 -11.69 11.30 2.89
C VAL A 373 -10.66 11.87 3.86
N LEU A 374 -9.38 11.54 3.66
CA LEU A 374 -8.27 11.98 4.53
C LEU A 374 -7.96 13.49 4.41
N TYR A 375 -8.44 14.13 3.36
CA TYR A 375 -8.29 15.57 3.09
C TYR A 375 -9.64 16.31 3.12
N ASP A 376 -10.67 15.74 3.77
CA ASP A 376 -11.91 16.46 4.00
C ASP A 376 -11.64 17.73 4.82
N ASN A 377 -12.01 18.89 4.27
CA ASN A 377 -11.65 20.19 4.85
C ASN A 377 -12.58 20.64 5.99
N GLN A 378 -13.71 19.96 6.20
CA GLN A 378 -14.58 20.20 7.34
C GLN A 378 -14.06 19.45 8.55
N GLU A 379 -13.65 18.20 8.35
CA GLU A 379 -13.08 17.37 9.41
C GLU A 379 -11.64 17.78 9.75
N PHE A 380 -10.84 18.13 8.75
CA PHE A 380 -9.43 18.51 8.89
C PHE A 380 -9.17 19.92 8.32
N PRO A 381 -9.29 20.99 9.12
CA PRO A 381 -9.05 22.37 8.65
C PRO A 381 -7.60 22.65 8.23
N ASP A 382 -7.43 23.16 7.01
CA ASP A 382 -6.15 23.17 6.26
C ASP A 382 -5.60 21.74 6.04
N PRO A 383 -6.34 20.86 5.33
CA PRO A 383 -5.97 19.45 5.20
C PRO A 383 -4.63 19.23 4.50
N GLU A 384 -4.17 20.22 3.71
CA GLU A 384 -2.87 20.23 3.03
C GLU A 384 -1.68 20.56 3.94
N LYS A 385 -1.92 20.96 5.19
CA LYS A 385 -0.87 21.20 6.19
C LYS A 385 -0.77 20.00 7.12
N PHE A 386 0.45 19.73 7.56
CA PHE A 386 0.71 18.73 8.58
C PHE A 386 0.46 19.36 9.96
N LYS A 387 -0.57 18.89 10.67
CA LYS A 387 -0.96 19.41 11.99
C LYS A 387 -1.39 18.27 12.91
N PRO A 388 -0.60 17.92 13.94
CA PRO A 388 -1.02 16.94 14.94
C PRO A 388 -2.36 17.30 15.60
N GLU A 389 -2.69 18.59 15.66
CA GLU A 389 -3.93 19.13 16.21
C GLU A 389 -5.20 18.61 15.49
N HIS A 390 -5.09 18.09 14.26
CA HIS A 390 -6.19 17.40 13.59
C HIS A 390 -6.74 16.23 14.43
N PHE A 391 -5.87 15.58 15.19
CA PHE A 391 -6.17 14.42 16.03
C PHE A 391 -6.08 14.74 17.53
N LEU A 392 -6.15 16.03 17.91
CA LEU A 392 -6.24 16.46 19.30
C LEU A 392 -7.55 17.21 19.55
N ASP A 393 -8.06 17.10 20.78
CA ASP A 393 -9.13 17.95 21.29
C ASP A 393 -8.57 19.24 21.94
N GLU A 394 -9.47 20.12 22.38
CA GLU A 394 -9.11 21.39 23.03
C GLU A 394 -8.30 21.22 24.33
N ASN A 395 -8.33 20.02 24.93
CA ASN A 395 -7.59 19.68 26.15
C ASN A 395 -6.25 18.97 25.85
N GLY A 396 -5.88 18.81 24.57
CA GLY A 396 -4.68 18.09 24.17
C GLY A 396 -4.78 16.57 24.31
N LYS A 397 -5.99 16.01 24.42
CA LYS A 397 -6.20 14.56 24.39
C LYS A 397 -6.41 14.09 22.95
N PHE A 398 -6.10 12.83 22.70
CA PHE A 398 -6.33 12.22 21.39
C PHE A 398 -7.82 12.24 21.02
N LYS A 399 -8.11 12.77 19.83
CA LYS A 399 -9.45 12.84 19.23
C LYS A 399 -9.51 11.90 18.04
N TYR A 400 -10.30 10.84 18.16
CA TYR A 400 -10.56 9.94 17.04
C TYR A 400 -11.42 10.62 15.97
N SER A 401 -11.11 10.36 14.70
CA SER A 401 -11.90 10.81 13.55
C SER A 401 -12.36 9.61 12.72
N ASP A 402 -13.65 9.57 12.38
CA ASP A 402 -14.19 8.55 11.47
C ASP A 402 -13.65 8.68 10.04
N TYR A 403 -13.09 9.84 9.67
CA TYR A 403 -12.45 10.06 8.37
C TYR A 403 -11.03 9.49 8.32
N PHE A 404 -10.46 9.07 9.46
CA PHE A 404 -9.19 8.37 9.48
C PHE A 404 -9.33 6.95 8.91
N LYS A 405 -9.16 6.84 7.59
CA LYS A 405 -9.33 5.59 6.82
C LYS A 405 -8.15 5.28 5.87
N PRO A 406 -6.87 5.43 6.29
CA PRO A 406 -5.73 5.05 5.43
C PRO A 406 -5.66 3.55 5.14
N PHE A 407 -6.36 2.73 5.93
CA PHE A 407 -6.46 1.27 5.77
C PHE A 407 -7.72 0.82 5.02
N SER A 408 -8.46 1.75 4.39
CA SER A 408 -9.78 1.51 3.81
C SER A 408 -10.81 1.07 4.86
N ALA A 409 -11.96 0.55 4.43
CA ALA A 409 -13.03 0.05 5.28
C ALA A 409 -13.81 -1.10 4.63
N GLY A 410 -14.66 -1.76 5.41
CA GLY A 410 -15.56 -2.81 4.91
C GLY A 410 -14.88 -4.16 4.67
N LYS A 411 -15.44 -4.98 3.78
CA LYS A 411 -15.02 -6.40 3.62
C LYS A 411 -13.56 -6.58 3.18
N ARG A 412 -13.00 -5.59 2.47
CA ARG A 412 -11.61 -5.59 1.97
C ARG A 412 -10.68 -4.66 2.76
N VAL A 413 -11.06 -4.23 3.98
CA VAL A 413 -10.18 -3.47 4.88
C VAL A 413 -8.80 -4.14 5.00
N CYS A 414 -7.74 -3.35 5.16
CA CYS A 414 -6.37 -3.86 5.25
C CYS A 414 -6.25 -5.02 6.25
N VAL A 415 -5.67 -6.15 5.82
CA VAL A 415 -5.46 -7.32 6.69
C VAL A 415 -4.45 -7.03 7.80
N GLY A 416 -3.51 -6.12 7.54
CA GLY A 416 -2.40 -5.78 8.43
C GLY A 416 -2.63 -4.55 9.32
N GLU A 417 -3.84 -3.94 9.34
CA GLU A 417 -4.08 -2.67 10.05
C GLU A 417 -3.57 -2.69 11.50
N GLY A 418 -3.95 -3.73 12.27
CA GLY A 418 -3.55 -3.83 13.67
C GLY A 418 -2.03 -3.97 13.88
N LEU A 419 -1.34 -4.65 12.95
CA LEU A 419 0.12 -4.78 12.98
C LEU A 419 0.78 -3.44 12.62
N ALA A 420 0.39 -2.84 11.49
CA ALA A 420 0.98 -1.59 11.01
C ALA A 420 0.83 -0.45 12.05
N ARG A 421 -0.34 -0.28 12.66
CA ARG A 421 -0.55 0.75 13.69
C ARG A 421 0.36 0.55 14.92
N MET A 422 0.60 -0.71 15.30
CA MET A 422 1.49 -1.05 16.42
C MET A 422 2.95 -0.81 16.04
N GLU A 423 3.38 -1.22 14.84
CA GLU A 423 4.73 -0.97 14.32
C GLU A 423 5.05 0.51 14.26
N LEU A 424 4.16 1.32 13.68
CA LEU A 424 4.37 2.77 13.55
C LEU A 424 4.56 3.45 14.91
N PHE A 425 3.69 3.15 15.87
CA PHE A 425 3.79 3.71 17.22
C PHE A 425 5.08 3.28 17.93
N LEU A 426 5.35 1.96 17.99
CA LEU A 426 6.47 1.43 18.76
C LEU A 426 7.83 1.78 18.14
N LEU A 427 7.97 1.66 16.82
CA LEU A 427 9.22 1.94 16.13
C LEU A 427 9.54 3.43 16.12
N LEU A 428 8.55 4.30 15.86
CA LEU A 428 8.77 5.76 15.92
C LEU A 428 9.12 6.20 17.34
N SER A 429 8.41 5.69 18.36
CA SER A 429 8.72 5.97 19.77
C SER A 429 10.14 5.52 20.12
N ALA A 430 10.55 4.32 19.69
CA ALA A 430 11.90 3.81 19.96
C ALA A 430 12.98 4.66 19.29
N ILE A 431 12.78 5.06 18.02
CA ILE A 431 13.73 5.93 17.31
C ILE A 431 13.90 7.25 18.06
N LEU A 432 12.80 7.93 18.39
CA LEU A 432 12.85 9.27 19.02
C LEU A 432 13.32 9.21 20.48
N GLN A 433 13.03 8.12 21.20
CA GLN A 433 13.56 7.92 22.55
C GLN A 433 15.10 7.94 22.57
N HIS A 434 15.75 7.42 21.52
CA HIS A 434 17.20 7.24 21.50
C HIS A 434 17.95 8.21 20.59
N PHE A 435 17.27 8.93 19.69
CA PHE A 435 17.91 9.77 18.70
C PHE A 435 17.16 11.08 18.44
N ASN A 436 17.92 12.15 18.23
CA ASN A 436 17.46 13.34 17.52
C ASN A 436 17.67 13.19 16.02
N LEU A 437 16.71 13.66 15.23
CA LEU A 437 16.82 13.68 13.78
C LEU A 437 17.56 14.95 13.34
N LYS A 438 18.58 14.79 12.49
CA LYS A 438 19.34 15.92 11.96
C LYS A 438 19.27 15.95 10.43
N PRO A 439 18.56 16.92 9.83
CA PRO A 439 18.54 17.09 8.39
C PRO A 439 19.89 17.59 7.86
N LEU A 440 20.14 17.36 6.58
CA LEU A 440 21.32 17.86 5.87
C LEU A 440 21.07 19.20 5.15
N VAL A 441 19.83 19.68 5.21
CA VAL A 441 19.35 20.94 4.66
C VAL A 441 18.58 21.68 5.75
N ASP A 442 18.34 22.98 5.57
CA ASP A 442 17.49 23.73 6.50
C ASP A 442 16.07 23.14 6.52
N PRO A 443 15.42 22.96 7.70
CA PRO A 443 14.04 22.48 7.79
C PRO A 443 13.05 23.20 6.87
N LYS A 444 13.25 24.49 6.61
CA LYS A 444 12.41 25.29 5.70
C LYS A 444 12.47 24.83 4.25
N ASP A 445 13.63 24.31 3.82
CA ASP A 445 13.91 23.86 2.46
C ASP A 445 13.50 22.40 2.21
N ILE A 446 13.06 21.68 3.26
CA ILE A 446 12.57 20.31 3.12
C ILE A 446 11.24 20.32 2.37
N ASP A 447 11.23 19.80 1.15
CA ASP A 447 9.99 19.48 0.42
C ASP A 447 9.47 18.12 0.88
N ILE A 448 8.21 18.09 1.32
CA ILE A 448 7.49 16.89 1.76
C ILE A 448 6.48 16.40 0.72
N SER A 449 6.47 17.02 -0.47
CA SER A 449 5.61 16.62 -1.57
C SER A 449 6.05 15.28 -2.16
N PRO A 450 5.12 14.38 -2.51
CA PRO A 450 5.47 13.13 -3.16
C PRO A 450 6.13 13.35 -4.52
N VAL A 451 7.21 12.61 -4.82
CA VAL A 451 7.88 12.66 -6.12
C VAL A 451 7.11 11.91 -7.21
N ASN A 452 6.30 10.92 -6.82
CA ASN A 452 5.41 10.16 -7.70
C ASN A 452 4.09 9.91 -6.98
N ILE A 453 2.98 10.03 -7.71
CA ILE A 453 1.63 9.76 -7.22
C ILE A 453 0.93 8.84 -8.23
N GLY A 454 0.59 7.63 -7.78
CA GLY A 454 -0.15 6.66 -8.58
C GLY A 454 -0.78 5.60 -7.69
N PHE A 455 -0.22 4.39 -7.69
CA PHE A 455 -0.60 3.35 -6.73
C PHE A 455 -0.37 3.80 -5.29
N GLY A 456 0.77 4.44 -5.03
CA GLY A 456 1.03 5.12 -3.77
C GLY A 456 1.63 6.50 -3.93
N CYS A 457 1.80 7.19 -2.80
CA CYS A 457 2.51 8.45 -2.69
C CYS A 457 3.96 8.17 -2.28
N ILE A 458 4.93 8.53 -3.13
CA ILE A 458 6.35 8.20 -2.92
C ILE A 458 7.10 9.40 -2.33
N PRO A 459 7.81 9.24 -1.18
CA PRO A 459 8.56 10.35 -0.60
C PRO A 459 9.77 10.72 -1.45
N PRO A 460 10.24 11.99 -1.38
CA PRO A 460 11.55 12.37 -1.87
C PRO A 460 12.65 11.48 -1.29
N ARG A 461 13.71 11.24 -2.07
CA ARG A 461 14.93 10.62 -1.54
C ARG A 461 15.65 11.64 -0.68
N PHE A 462 16.06 11.24 0.52
CA PHE A 462 16.81 12.09 1.42
C PHE A 462 17.82 11.26 2.20
N LYS A 463 18.80 11.96 2.76
CA LYS A 463 19.69 11.44 3.79
C LYS A 463 19.50 12.25 5.05
N LEU A 464 19.77 11.63 6.19
CA LEU A 464 19.78 12.28 7.49
C LEU A 464 20.94 11.77 8.34
N CYS A 465 21.21 12.47 9.43
CA CYS A 465 21.98 11.95 10.55
C CYS A 465 21.00 11.64 11.69
N VAL A 466 21.30 10.60 12.48
CA VAL A 466 20.64 10.36 13.76
C VAL A 466 21.65 10.60 14.88
N ILE A 467 21.36 11.53 15.78
CA ILE A 467 22.26 11.93 16.86
C ILE A 467 21.80 11.25 18.15
N PRO A 468 22.62 10.40 18.79
CA PRO A 468 22.21 9.71 20.01
C PRO A 468 21.82 10.69 21.13
N ARG A 469 20.72 10.39 21.82
CA ARG A 469 20.29 11.07 23.07
C ARG A 469 20.91 10.44 24.32
N SER A 470 21.55 9.28 24.15
CA SER A 470 22.20 8.44 25.18
C SER A 470 23.52 7.88 24.68
#